data_AF-A0A7S0YXM9-F1
#
_entry.id   AF-A0A7S0YXM9-F1
#
_cell.length_a   1.000
_cell.length_b   1.000
_cell.length_c   1.000
_cell.angle_alpha   90.00
_cell.angle_beta   90.00
_cell.angle_gamma   90.00
#
_symmetry.space_group_name_H-M   'P 1'
#
loop_
_entity.id
_entity.type
_entity.pdbx_description
1 polymer ?
#
loop_
_entity_poly.entity_id
_entity_poly.type
_entity_poly.pdbx_seq_one_letter_code
_entity_poly.pdbx_strand_id
1 'polypeptide(L)'
;QGDRVGFWGEVDRVYGPAPRELVVEDGVMGRTVVITKDAGFPDAVVWNPWVDKARALSDLPDSGFRRFVCVEVGAVRTPVTVRPGAEWEGSQTLCVKRPQLPPE
;
A
#
# COMPACT_ATOMS: atom_id res chain seq x y z
N GLN A 1 -2.44 13.59 14.30
CA GLN A 1 -2.54 12.14 14.08
C GLN A 1 -1.40 11.80 13.14
N GLY A 2 -0.46 10.96 13.56
CA GLY A 2 0.90 10.95 13.00
C GLY A 2 0.95 10.56 11.52
N ASP A 3 1.81 11.25 10.77
CA ASP A 3 2.00 11.10 9.31
C ASP A 3 2.57 9.74 8.88
N ARG A 4 2.61 8.74 9.78
CA ARG A 4 3.28 7.45 9.60
C ARG A 4 2.51 6.30 10.22
N VAL A 5 2.44 5.19 9.51
CA VAL A 5 1.90 3.91 9.98
C VAL A 5 3.06 2.96 10.25
N GLY A 6 3.18 2.49 11.48
CA GLY A 6 4.12 1.44 11.88
C GLY A 6 3.42 0.10 12.09
N PHE A 7 4.17 -1.00 12.00
CA PHE A 7 3.67 -2.36 12.13
C PHE A 7 4.19 -2.99 13.44
N TRP A 8 3.32 -3.03 14.45
CA TRP A 8 3.59 -3.63 15.77
C TRP A 8 2.64 -4.80 16.08
N GLY A 9 1.84 -5.20 15.09
CA GLY A 9 0.72 -6.13 15.17
C GLY A 9 0.00 -6.16 13.82
N GLU A 10 -1.14 -6.86 13.76
CA GLU A 10 -1.99 -6.84 12.57
C GLU A 10 -2.42 -5.42 12.25
N VAL A 11 -2.34 -5.07 10.97
CA VAL A 11 -2.91 -3.84 10.43
C VAL A 11 -3.83 -4.23 9.29
N ASP A 12 -5.05 -3.72 9.33
CA ASP A 12 -6.07 -3.89 8.29
C ASP A 12 -6.95 -2.64 8.32
N ARG A 13 -6.59 -1.61 7.53
CA ARG A 13 -7.18 -0.26 7.65
C ARG A 13 -7.39 0.40 6.30
N VAL A 14 -8.53 1.05 6.15
CA VAL A 14 -8.88 1.90 5.02
C VAL A 14 -8.69 3.38 5.38
N TYR A 15 -7.98 4.12 4.53
CA TYR A 15 -7.75 5.56 4.64
C TYR A 15 -8.41 6.28 3.46
N GLY A 16 -9.19 7.32 3.73
CA GLY A 16 -9.87 8.07 2.67
C GLY A 16 -10.40 9.43 3.13
N PRO A 17 -10.23 10.51 2.35
CA PRO A 17 -9.39 10.56 1.13
C PRO A 17 -7.91 10.44 1.52
N ALA A 18 -7.18 9.56 0.84
CA ALA A 18 -5.75 9.41 1.04
C ALA A 18 -4.96 10.40 0.16
N PRO A 19 -3.74 10.83 0.54
CA PRO A 19 -2.88 11.64 -0.32
C PRO A 19 -2.59 10.98 -1.67
N ARG A 20 -2.27 11.78 -2.70
CA ARG A 20 -1.92 11.28 -4.05
C ARG A 20 -0.69 10.37 -4.01
N GLU A 21 0.33 10.76 -3.25
CA GLU A 21 1.56 10.00 -3.08
C GLU A 21 1.58 9.35 -1.70
N LEU A 22 1.87 8.04 -1.69
CA LEU A 22 2.09 7.25 -0.48
C LEU A 22 3.52 6.72 -0.51
N VAL A 23 4.13 6.61 0.66
CA VAL A 23 5.54 6.26 0.79
C VAL A 23 5.70 5.08 1.74
N VAL A 24 6.36 4.04 1.28
CA VAL A 24 6.82 2.93 2.10
C VAL A 24 8.32 3.06 2.29
N GLU A 25 8.74 3.27 3.54
CA GLU A 25 10.15 3.28 3.93
C GLU A 25 10.58 1.91 4.40
N ASP A 26 11.50 1.29 3.67
CA ASP A 26 12.10 0.01 4.01
C ASP A 26 13.54 0.26 4.46
N GLY A 27 13.67 0.57 5.75
CA GLY A 27 14.97 0.87 6.37
C GLY A 27 15.93 -0.32 6.38
N VAL A 28 15.41 -1.56 6.34
CA VAL A 28 16.22 -2.79 6.32
C VAL A 28 16.88 -2.96 4.95
N MET A 29 16.14 -2.74 3.87
CA MET A 29 16.67 -2.85 2.51
C MET A 29 17.23 -1.53 1.96
N GLY A 30 17.24 -0.46 2.77
CA GLY A 30 17.72 0.86 2.38
C GLY A 30 17.03 1.36 1.10
N ARG A 31 15.70 1.23 1.02
CA ARG A 31 14.92 1.66 -0.15
C ARG A 31 13.64 2.35 0.27
N THR A 32 13.11 3.15 -0.64
CA THR A 32 11.80 3.77 -0.52
C THR A 32 10.96 3.35 -1.72
N VAL A 33 9.74 2.90 -1.49
CA VAL A 33 8.75 2.67 -2.55
C VAL A 33 7.76 3.82 -2.50
N VAL A 34 7.65 4.56 -3.60
CA VAL A 34 6.65 5.61 -3.80
C VAL A 34 5.51 5.03 -4.62
N ILE A 35 4.29 5.19 -4.13
CA ILE A 35 3.05 4.77 -4.78
C ILE A 35 2.29 6.04 -5.14
N THR A 36 2.12 6.28 -6.43
CA THR A 36 1.39 7.44 -6.95
C THR A 36 0.05 6.99 -7.47
N LYS A 37 -1.04 7.60 -6.98
CA LYS A 37 -2.40 7.40 -7.49
C LYS A 37 -2.60 8.31 -8.70
N ASP A 38 -2.57 7.75 -9.89
CA ASP A 38 -2.57 8.52 -11.15
C ASP A 38 -3.98 8.87 -11.62
N ALA A 39 -4.93 7.95 -11.46
CA ALA A 39 -6.34 8.18 -11.74
C ALA A 39 -7.26 7.32 -10.85
N GLY A 40 -8.50 7.78 -10.65
CA GLY A 40 -9.62 6.97 -10.15
C GLY A 40 -9.58 6.50 -8.70
N PHE A 41 -8.45 6.59 -7.99
CA PHE A 41 -8.28 6.01 -6.65
C PHE A 41 -8.24 7.07 -5.53
N PRO A 42 -9.36 7.35 -4.85
CA PRO A 42 -9.40 8.29 -3.72
C PRO A 42 -8.82 7.70 -2.43
N ASP A 43 -8.89 6.39 -2.24
CA ASP A 43 -8.63 5.71 -0.98
C ASP A 43 -7.33 4.88 -1.03
N ALA A 44 -6.89 4.45 0.14
CA ALA A 44 -5.81 3.48 0.29
C ALA A 44 -6.13 2.50 1.42
N VAL A 45 -5.81 1.23 1.24
CA VAL A 45 -5.80 0.21 2.29
C VAL A 45 -4.36 -0.06 2.66
N VAL A 46 -4.08 -0.17 3.96
CA VAL A 46 -2.80 -0.69 4.46
C VAL A 46 -3.08 -1.98 5.19
N TRP A 47 -2.43 -3.06 4.75
CA TRP A 47 -2.63 -4.39 5.32
C TRP A 47 -1.31 -5.13 5.58
N ASN A 48 -1.23 -5.74 6.75
CA ASN A 48 -0.25 -6.78 7.09
C ASN A 48 -0.92 -7.76 8.09
N PRO A 49 -0.96 -9.07 7.79
CA PRO A 49 -1.68 -10.05 8.61
C PRO A 49 -1.02 -10.31 9.98
N TRP A 50 0.25 -9.94 10.15
CA TRP A 50 1.05 -10.32 11.30
C TRP A 50 1.04 -11.84 11.55
N VAL A 51 1.36 -12.27 12.77
CA VAL A 51 1.66 -13.67 13.10
C VAL A 51 0.45 -14.59 12.97
N ASP A 52 -0.64 -14.30 13.67
CA ASP A 52 -1.74 -15.26 13.81
C ASP A 52 -2.55 -15.41 12.52
N LYS A 53 -2.82 -14.31 11.81
CA LYS A 53 -3.52 -14.34 10.52
C LYS A 53 -2.64 -14.93 9.42
N ALA A 54 -1.33 -14.73 9.45
CA ALA A 54 -0.43 -15.39 8.49
C ALA A 54 -0.45 -16.91 8.62
N ARG A 55 -0.44 -17.45 9.85
CA ARG A 55 -0.56 -18.89 10.10
C ARG A 55 -1.88 -19.49 9.66
N ALA A 56 -2.94 -18.68 9.61
CA ALA A 56 -4.27 -19.11 9.17
C ALA A 56 -4.41 -19.09 7.63
N LEU A 57 -3.52 -18.40 6.91
CA LEU A 57 -3.53 -18.32 5.45
C LEU A 57 -2.74 -19.49 4.86
N SER A 58 -3.44 -20.48 4.30
CA SER A 58 -2.83 -21.71 3.77
C SER A 58 -1.83 -21.49 2.61
N ASP A 59 -1.95 -20.36 1.93
CA ASP A 59 -1.11 -19.96 0.80
C ASP A 59 0.02 -18.98 1.20
N LEU A 60 0.15 -18.65 2.49
CA LEU A 60 1.19 -17.79 3.02
C LEU A 60 2.05 -18.56 4.04
N PRO A 61 3.39 -18.55 3.93
CA PRO A 61 4.23 -19.11 4.98
C PRO A 61 4.00 -18.38 6.32
N ASP A 62 4.09 -19.08 7.46
CA ASP A 62 3.90 -18.52 8.81
C ASP A 62 4.67 -17.22 9.08
N SER A 63 5.87 -17.09 8.51
CA SER A 63 6.74 -15.91 8.65
C SER A 63 6.68 -14.96 7.43
N GLY A 64 5.82 -15.23 6.46
CA GLY A 64 5.68 -14.49 5.22
C GLY A 64 5.33 -13.02 5.43
N PHE A 65 4.54 -12.71 6.47
CA PHE A 65 4.15 -11.35 6.84
C PHE A 65 5.34 -10.40 7.07
N ARG A 66 6.54 -10.92 7.36
CA ARG A 66 7.75 -10.11 7.56
C ARG A 66 8.34 -9.57 6.27
N ARG A 67 7.93 -10.08 5.11
CA ARG A 67 8.54 -9.76 3.82
C ARG A 67 7.67 -8.90 2.91
N PHE A 68 6.48 -8.52 3.38
CA PHE A 68 5.59 -7.66 2.60
C PHE A 68 4.77 -6.74 3.50
N VAL A 69 4.26 -5.69 2.87
CA VAL A 69 3.14 -4.90 3.33
C VAL A 69 2.27 -4.66 2.10
N CYS A 70 0.96 -4.75 2.25
CA CYS A 70 0.04 -4.34 1.21
C CYS A 70 -0.30 -2.87 1.41
N VAL A 71 -0.11 -2.08 0.36
CA VAL A 71 -0.62 -0.71 0.24
C VAL A 71 -1.43 -0.68 -1.05
N GLU A 72 -2.75 -0.72 -0.89
CA GLU A 72 -3.69 -0.96 -1.98
C GLU A 72 -4.46 0.32 -2.25
N VAL A 73 -4.21 0.97 -3.38
CA VAL A 73 -4.94 2.18 -3.75
C VAL A 73 -6.21 1.80 -4.51
N GLY A 74 -7.32 2.46 -4.19
CA GLY A 74 -8.63 2.04 -4.67
C GLY A 74 -9.73 3.09 -4.50
N ALA A 75 -10.91 2.78 -5.03
CA ALA A 75 -12.17 3.44 -4.71
C ALA A 75 -13.04 2.45 -3.93
N VAL A 76 -12.83 2.36 -2.62
CA VAL A 76 -13.37 1.27 -1.79
C VAL A 76 -14.39 1.75 -0.76
N ARG A 77 -14.32 3.02 -0.36
CA ARG A 77 -15.28 3.60 0.61
C ARG A 77 -16.59 4.00 -0.06
N THR A 78 -16.50 4.47 -1.30
CA THR A 78 -17.65 4.91 -2.09
C THR A 78 -17.64 4.20 -3.44
N PRO A 79 -18.71 3.45 -3.78
CA PRO A 79 -18.80 2.80 -5.08
C PRO A 79 -18.75 3.79 -6.25
N VAL A 80 -17.98 3.47 -7.27
CA VAL A 80 -17.97 4.19 -8.54
C VAL A 80 -19.18 3.75 -9.36
N THR A 81 -19.97 4.70 -9.85
CA THR A 81 -21.09 4.43 -10.78
C THR A 81 -20.68 4.78 -12.20
N VAL A 82 -20.67 3.80 -13.10
CA VAL A 82 -20.40 3.99 -14.54
C VAL A 82 -21.71 3.86 -15.30
N ARG A 83 -22.11 4.91 -16.03
CA ARG A 83 -23.34 4.93 -16.82
C ARG A 83 -23.15 4.19 -18.15
N PRO A 84 -24.24 3.76 -18.84
CA PRO A 84 -24.13 3.20 -20.18
C PRO A 84 -23.33 4.11 -21.13
N GLY A 85 -22.33 3.55 -21.80
CA GLY A 85 -21.44 4.27 -22.72
C GLY A 85 -20.37 5.14 -22.04
N ALA A 86 -20.27 5.15 -20.70
CA ALA A 86 -19.19 5.81 -19.98
C ALA A 86 -18.05 4.83 -19.67
N GLU A 87 -16.88 5.40 -19.37
CA GLU A 87 -15.67 4.68 -18.98
C GLU A 87 -15.19 5.15 -17.60
N TRP A 88 -14.47 4.29 -16.91
CA TRP A 88 -13.77 4.64 -15.69
C TRP A 88 -12.38 4.00 -15.69
N GLU A 89 -11.40 4.76 -15.26
CA GLU A 89 -10.02 4.32 -15.12
C GLU A 89 -9.57 4.53 -13.67
N GLY A 90 -8.94 3.49 -13.12
CA GLY A 90 -8.13 3.57 -11.92
C GLY A 90 -6.70 3.12 -12.26
N SER A 91 -5.71 3.93 -11.95
CA SER A 91 -4.31 3.61 -12.24
C SER A 91 -3.37 4.10 -11.14
N GLN A 92 -2.25 3.39 -11.01
CA GLN A 92 -1.19 3.70 -10.06
C GLN A 92 0.19 3.45 -10.67
N THR A 93 1.19 4.17 -10.18
CA THR A 93 2.60 3.98 -10.51
C THR A 93 3.40 3.63 -9.27
N LEU A 94 4.29 2.65 -9.39
CA LEU A 94 5.25 2.25 -8.36
C LEU A 94 6.66 2.71 -8.76
N CYS A 95 7.32 3.48 -7.90
CA CYS A 95 8.70 3.91 -8.09
C CYS A 95 9.57 3.47 -6.92
N VAL A 96 10.65 2.73 -7.19
CA VAL A 96 11.63 2.34 -6.17
C VAL A 96 12.79 3.34 -6.20
N LYS A 97 12.99 4.05 -5.09
CA LYS A 97 14.14 4.92 -4.86
C LYS A 97 15.13 4.19 -3.95
N ARG A 98 16.41 4.23 -4.31
CA ARG A 98 17.53 3.77 -3.48
C ARG A 98 18.46 4.95 -3.22
N PRO A 99 19.10 5.04 -2.04
CA PRO A 99 20.17 5.99 -1.82
C PRO A 99 21.23 5.79 -2.92
N GLN A 100 21.59 6.87 -3.61
CA GLN A 100 22.80 6.86 -4.42
C GLN A 100 23.98 6.77 -3.45
N LEU A 101 24.80 5.72 -3.60
CA LEU A 101 26.11 5.70 -2.95
C LEU A 101 26.88 6.93 -3.46
N PRO A 102 27.57 7.67 -2.58
CA PRO A 102 28.45 8.74 -3.04
C PRO A 102 29.51 8.15 -3.99
N PRO A 103 29.94 8.90 -5.02
CA PRO A 103 31.07 8.47 -5.83
C PRO A 103 32.32 8.33 -4.94
N GLU A 104 33.12 7.28 -5.18
CA GLU A 104 34.42 7.04 -4.52
C GLU A 104 35.40 8.21 -4.71
#